data_AF-A0A967JF50-F1
#
_entry.id   AF-A0A967JF50-F1
#
_cell.length_a   1.000
_cell.length_b   1.000
_cell.length_c   1.000
_cell.angle_alpha   90.00
_cell.angle_beta   90.00
_cell.angle_gamma   90.00
#
_symmetry.space_group_name_H-M   'P 1'
#
loop_
_entity.id
_entity.type
_entity.pdbx_description
1 polymer ?
#
loop_
_entity_poly.entity_id
_entity_poly.type
_entity_poly.pdbx_seq_one_letter_code
_entity_poly.pdbx_strand_id
1 'polypeptide(L)'
;MAAGAIDIEPVDYPAYYAHLPEDTIGVGRTIQPVLPDDYVPGRDPSGGQTFVDDLMAHAAAHGAELLVDHRVVHVVRNGRDEVVGVEARAGMRTALIGARRGVIFASGGFLHNERMALDYLKGPVLGGAASPFAEGDFVRVGTEVGAQLGNMAHAWWDQVVVEMAVLNRSTRGDVYAPFGDSMIMVNKYGRRALNEKAPYNERGQFHFEWDAYLGEYPNFLMFMIWDEALVQSPVETMFRWPVPADHRERHYIVKADTLEDLAVELDRRLERLASHTGGARLDADFVPVLRDTIEQFNRYARDGKDPEFHRGETPIEHAWAMPKRPDAATGTMYPIAGEGPYYCCILGPGALDTKGGPVTDEHARVL
;
A
#
# COMPACT_ATOMS: atom_id res chain seq x y z
N MET A 1 -8.49 -25.14 0.51
CA MET A 1 -8.15 -25.21 1.95
C MET A 1 -6.77 -25.80 2.09
N ALA A 2 -5.90 -25.23 2.92
CA ALA A 2 -4.46 -25.50 2.99
C ALA A 2 -4.10 -26.90 3.54
N ALA A 3 -4.72 -27.97 3.03
CA ALA A 3 -4.54 -29.35 3.52
C ALA A 3 -4.68 -29.54 5.05
N GLY A 4 -5.43 -28.65 5.73
CA GLY A 4 -5.56 -28.65 7.19
C GLY A 4 -4.40 -27.99 7.94
N ALA A 5 -3.54 -27.24 7.24
CA ALA A 5 -2.43 -26.51 7.84
C ALA A 5 -2.85 -25.26 8.61
N ILE A 6 -4.01 -24.68 8.28
CA ILE A 6 -4.50 -23.44 8.86
C ILE A 6 -6.02 -23.49 8.89
N ASP A 7 -6.60 -23.13 10.02
CA ASP A 7 -8.03 -22.87 10.15
C ASP A 7 -8.30 -21.43 9.74
N ILE A 8 -9.19 -21.26 8.75
CA ILE A 8 -9.55 -19.96 8.19
C ILE A 8 -11.05 -19.73 8.31
N GLU A 9 -11.42 -18.47 8.49
CA GLU A 9 -12.81 -18.03 8.52
C GLU A 9 -13.04 -16.87 7.56
N PRO A 10 -14.24 -16.76 6.98
CA PRO A 10 -14.60 -15.61 6.18
C PRO A 10 -14.74 -14.36 7.07
N VAL A 11 -14.33 -13.22 6.54
CA VAL A 11 -14.56 -11.93 7.18
C VAL A 11 -15.71 -11.23 6.47
N ASP A 12 -16.62 -10.66 7.25
CA ASP A 12 -17.81 -9.95 6.78
C ASP A 12 -17.46 -8.55 6.23
N TYR A 13 -16.61 -8.52 5.19
CA TYR A 13 -16.26 -7.32 4.44
C TYR A 13 -16.83 -7.38 3.03
N PRO A 14 -17.39 -6.26 2.52
CA PRO A 14 -17.72 -6.16 1.11
C PRO A 14 -16.44 -6.25 0.28
N ALA A 15 -16.55 -6.83 -0.92
CA ALA A 15 -15.50 -6.74 -1.92
C ALA A 15 -15.27 -5.27 -2.31
N TYR A 16 -14.04 -4.92 -2.74
CA TYR A 16 -13.69 -3.56 -3.16
C TYR A 16 -14.68 -2.97 -4.18
N TYR A 17 -15.22 -3.82 -5.06
CA TYR A 17 -16.11 -3.43 -6.14
C TYR A 17 -17.51 -4.06 -6.01
N ALA A 18 -17.97 -4.32 -4.78
CA ALA A 18 -19.29 -4.92 -4.52
C ALA A 18 -20.50 -4.13 -5.07
N HIS A 19 -20.29 -2.89 -5.52
CA HIS A 19 -21.30 -2.04 -6.16
C HIS A 19 -21.43 -2.31 -7.67
N LEU A 20 -20.47 -3.01 -8.28
CA LEU A 20 -20.49 -3.32 -9.72
C LEU A 20 -21.37 -4.54 -10.01
N PRO A 21 -22.12 -4.56 -11.12
CA PRO A 21 -22.97 -5.68 -11.49
C PRO A 21 -22.19 -6.97 -11.77
N GLU A 22 -20.90 -6.87 -12.09
CA GLU A 22 -20.00 -8.01 -12.30
C GLU A 22 -19.65 -8.73 -10.99
N ASP A 23 -19.76 -8.07 -9.84
CA ASP A 23 -19.50 -8.71 -8.55
C ASP A 23 -20.76 -9.41 -8.02
N THR A 24 -20.91 -10.69 -8.37
CA THR A 24 -22.06 -11.50 -7.96
C THR A 24 -21.98 -12.03 -6.52
N ILE A 25 -20.88 -11.82 -5.81
CA ILE A 25 -20.69 -12.33 -4.44
C ILE A 25 -20.93 -11.21 -3.43
N GLY A 26 -20.40 -10.02 -3.69
CA GLY A 26 -20.60 -8.84 -2.85
C GLY A 26 -19.83 -8.86 -1.53
N VAL A 27 -19.95 -9.92 -0.71
CA VAL A 27 -19.39 -10.01 0.66
C VAL A 27 -18.79 -11.41 0.91
N GLY A 28 -17.75 -11.50 1.74
CA GLY A 28 -17.26 -12.78 2.27
C GLY A 28 -16.16 -13.48 1.45
N ARG A 29 -15.53 -12.78 0.50
CA ARG A 29 -14.31 -13.27 -0.19
C ARG A 29 -13.04 -13.10 0.66
N THR A 30 -13.05 -12.18 1.59
CA THR A 30 -11.94 -11.94 2.52
C THR A 30 -11.91 -13.08 3.53
N ILE A 31 -10.73 -13.64 3.75
CA ILE A 31 -10.50 -14.70 4.74
C ILE A 31 -9.41 -14.25 5.71
N GLN A 32 -9.48 -14.75 6.93
CA GLN A 32 -8.47 -14.54 7.97
C GLN A 32 -8.21 -15.87 8.71
N PRO A 33 -7.10 -16.01 9.45
CA PRO A 33 -6.95 -17.17 10.31
C PRO A 33 -7.95 -17.07 11.46
N VAL A 34 -8.45 -18.20 11.94
CA VAL A 34 -9.29 -18.20 13.16
C VAL A 34 -8.42 -17.73 14.31
N LEU A 35 -8.75 -16.56 14.86
CA LEU A 35 -8.03 -15.97 15.98
C LEU A 35 -8.59 -16.50 17.30
N PRO A 36 -7.77 -16.60 18.38
CA PRO A 36 -8.26 -16.97 19.71
C PRO A 36 -9.38 -16.03 20.20
N ASP A 37 -10.31 -16.55 20.98
CA ASP A 37 -11.42 -15.75 21.55
C ASP A 37 -10.93 -14.56 22.41
N ASP A 38 -9.74 -14.68 23.00
CA ASP A 38 -9.10 -13.65 23.82
C ASP A 38 -8.08 -12.78 23.05
N TYR A 39 -8.11 -12.82 21.71
CA TYR A 39 -7.24 -12.03 20.85
C TYR A 39 -7.36 -10.51 21.11
N VAL A 40 -6.21 -9.87 21.31
CA VAL A 40 -6.07 -8.44 21.53
C VAL A 40 -5.25 -7.82 20.38
N PRO A 41 -5.88 -7.07 19.46
CA PRO A 41 -5.20 -6.38 18.38
C PRO A 41 -4.05 -5.48 18.89
N GLY A 42 -2.90 -5.52 18.23
CA GLY A 42 -1.72 -4.73 18.58
C GLY A 42 -0.91 -5.25 19.78
N ARG A 43 -1.43 -6.23 20.52
CA ARG A 43 -0.68 -6.98 21.54
C ARG A 43 -0.31 -8.37 21.04
N ASP A 44 -1.26 -9.04 20.40
CA ASP A 44 -1.10 -10.41 19.90
C ASP A 44 -0.58 -10.41 18.45
N PRO A 45 -0.06 -11.55 17.94
CA PRO A 45 0.42 -11.66 16.57
C PRO A 45 -0.59 -11.17 15.53
N SER A 46 -0.14 -10.58 14.44
CA SER A 46 -1.05 -10.24 13.34
C SER A 46 -1.58 -11.52 12.69
N GLY A 47 -2.73 -11.44 12.02
CA GLY A 47 -3.23 -12.59 11.25
C GLY A 47 -2.20 -13.10 10.23
N GLY A 48 -1.43 -12.21 9.60
CA GLY A 48 -0.33 -12.60 8.71
C GLY A 48 0.79 -13.38 9.41
N GLN A 49 1.14 -13.00 10.65
CA GLN A 49 2.11 -13.73 11.46
C GLN A 49 1.59 -15.13 11.81
N THR A 50 0.34 -15.22 12.28
CA THR A 50 -0.32 -16.51 12.58
C THR A 50 -0.34 -17.43 11.36
N PHE A 51 -0.69 -16.90 10.18
CA PHE A 51 -0.65 -17.63 8.91
C PHE A 51 0.74 -18.26 8.64
N VAL A 52 1.80 -17.47 8.80
CA VAL A 52 3.17 -17.93 8.52
C VAL A 52 3.62 -18.96 9.56
N ASP A 53 3.35 -18.73 10.84
CA ASP A 53 3.73 -19.63 11.92
C ASP A 53 3.06 -21.00 11.79
N ASP A 54 1.76 -21.03 11.50
CA ASP A 54 1.00 -22.27 11.34
C ASP A 54 1.47 -23.07 10.11
N LEU A 55 1.74 -22.38 8.98
CA LEU A 55 2.30 -23.02 7.78
C LEU A 55 3.68 -23.61 8.04
N MET A 56 4.55 -22.88 8.74
CA MET A 56 5.89 -23.36 9.09
C MET A 56 5.83 -24.56 10.02
N ALA A 57 4.98 -24.51 11.06
CA ALA A 57 4.79 -25.62 11.99
C ALA A 57 4.25 -26.86 11.28
N HIS A 58 3.25 -26.69 10.42
CA HIS A 58 2.68 -27.79 9.64
C HIS A 58 3.70 -28.38 8.66
N ALA A 59 4.46 -27.56 7.95
CA ALA A 59 5.51 -28.02 7.05
C ALA A 59 6.59 -28.83 7.80
N ALA A 60 7.05 -28.33 8.96
CA ALA A 60 8.02 -29.02 9.80
C ALA A 60 7.49 -30.37 10.31
N ALA A 61 6.22 -30.43 10.75
CA ALA A 61 5.57 -31.67 11.18
C ALA A 61 5.49 -32.74 10.08
N HIS A 62 5.52 -32.32 8.81
CA HIS A 62 5.52 -33.21 7.64
C HIS A 62 6.92 -33.44 7.05
N GLY A 63 7.98 -33.09 7.78
CA GLY A 63 9.36 -33.37 7.40
C GLY A 63 9.93 -32.44 6.33
N ALA A 64 9.33 -31.26 6.12
CA ALA A 64 9.96 -30.22 5.32
C ALA A 64 11.24 -29.70 6.02
N GLU A 65 12.31 -29.54 5.25
CA GLU A 65 13.56 -28.96 5.73
C GLU A 65 13.59 -27.46 5.36
N LEU A 66 13.78 -26.60 6.37
CA LEU A 66 13.91 -25.16 6.17
C LEU A 66 15.39 -24.76 6.14
N LEU A 67 15.85 -24.28 4.99
CA LEU A 67 17.20 -23.77 4.79
C LEU A 67 17.18 -22.23 4.69
N VAL A 68 17.49 -21.55 5.80
CA VAL A 68 17.69 -20.09 5.82
C VAL A 68 19.08 -19.72 5.29
N ASP A 69 19.27 -18.47 4.85
CA ASP A 69 20.53 -17.99 4.26
C ASP A 69 20.97 -18.76 2.99
N HIS A 70 20.01 -19.33 2.24
CA HIS A 70 20.23 -20.03 0.97
C HIS A 70 19.50 -19.31 -0.17
N ARG A 71 20.18 -18.38 -0.84
CA ARG A 71 19.59 -17.63 -1.97
C ARG A 71 19.73 -18.41 -3.26
N VAL A 72 18.62 -18.80 -3.87
CA VAL A 72 18.62 -19.45 -5.20
C VAL A 72 19.10 -18.46 -6.25
N VAL A 73 20.12 -18.84 -7.02
CA VAL A 73 20.72 -17.98 -8.04
C VAL A 73 20.50 -18.47 -9.47
N HIS A 74 20.38 -19.79 -9.67
CA HIS A 74 20.11 -20.42 -10.96
C HIS A 74 19.25 -21.69 -10.78
N VAL A 75 18.57 -22.12 -11.84
CA VAL A 75 18.04 -23.48 -11.95
C VAL A 75 19.07 -24.39 -12.62
N VAL A 76 19.07 -25.66 -12.23
CA VAL A 76 19.91 -26.69 -12.85
C VAL A 76 19.07 -27.47 -13.86
N ARG A 77 19.53 -27.53 -15.11
CA ARG A 77 18.86 -28.26 -16.19
C ARG A 77 19.66 -29.50 -16.61
N ASN A 78 18.97 -30.56 -17.01
CA ASN A 78 19.60 -31.75 -17.57
C ASN A 78 19.77 -31.63 -19.10
N GLY A 79 20.30 -32.68 -19.76
CA GLY A 79 20.49 -32.69 -21.21
C GLY A 79 19.22 -32.66 -22.07
N ARG A 80 18.03 -32.72 -21.45
CA ARG A 80 16.71 -32.56 -22.10
C ARG A 80 16.07 -31.20 -21.79
N ASP A 81 16.83 -30.28 -21.20
CA ASP A 81 16.38 -28.95 -20.77
C ASP A 81 15.37 -28.96 -19.61
N GLU A 82 15.18 -30.11 -18.93
CA GLU A 82 14.28 -30.21 -17.78
C GLU A 82 14.96 -29.65 -16.53
N VAL A 83 14.23 -28.87 -15.73
CA VAL A 83 14.69 -28.40 -14.41
C VAL A 83 14.75 -29.58 -13.44
N VAL A 84 15.95 -29.87 -12.94
CA VAL A 84 16.25 -30.99 -12.03
C VAL A 84 16.79 -30.53 -10.67
N GLY A 85 16.79 -29.23 -10.40
CA GLY A 85 17.28 -28.67 -9.15
C GLY A 85 17.55 -27.18 -9.21
N VAL A 86 18.18 -26.67 -8.16
CA VAL A 86 18.61 -25.27 -8.05
C VAL A 86 20.05 -25.17 -7.57
N GLU A 87 20.71 -24.11 -8.01
CA GLU A 87 21.94 -23.62 -7.41
C GLU A 87 21.59 -22.54 -6.39
N ALA A 88 22.02 -22.71 -5.14
CA ALA A 88 21.81 -21.75 -4.06
C ALA A 88 23.15 -21.27 -3.48
N ARG A 89 23.28 -19.96 -3.29
CA ARG A 89 24.38 -19.36 -2.54
C ARG A 89 24.07 -19.46 -1.04
N ALA A 90 24.96 -20.10 -0.29
CA ALA A 90 24.89 -20.29 1.16
C ALA A 90 26.15 -19.74 1.83
N GLY A 91 26.11 -18.44 2.18
CA GLY A 91 27.30 -17.69 2.57
C GLY A 91 28.34 -17.64 1.44
N MET A 92 29.56 -18.10 1.71
CA MET A 92 30.65 -18.18 0.71
C MET A 92 30.62 -19.48 -0.12
N ARG A 93 29.63 -20.34 0.07
CA ARG A 93 29.53 -21.65 -0.60
C ARG A 93 28.40 -21.64 -1.61
N THR A 94 28.53 -22.50 -2.61
CA THR A 94 27.47 -22.86 -3.54
C THR A 94 26.94 -24.26 -3.19
N ALA A 95 25.62 -24.39 -3.07
CA ALA A 95 24.93 -25.64 -2.85
C ALA A 95 24.12 -26.00 -4.11
N LEU A 96 24.26 -27.25 -4.57
CA LEU A 96 23.42 -27.82 -5.62
C LEU A 96 22.35 -28.69 -4.96
N ILE A 97 21.09 -28.29 -5.09
CA ILE A 97 19.96 -28.96 -4.46
C ILE A 97 19.14 -29.63 -5.57
N GLY A 98 19.19 -30.96 -5.62
CA GLY A 98 18.47 -31.76 -6.61
C GLY A 98 16.99 -31.86 -6.29
N ALA A 99 16.14 -31.71 -7.31
CA ALA A 99 14.69 -31.84 -7.21
C ALA A 99 14.19 -32.96 -8.12
N ARG A 100 13.48 -33.96 -7.55
CA ARG A 100 12.98 -35.12 -8.31
C ARG A 100 11.65 -34.87 -9.02
N ARG A 101 10.86 -33.89 -8.56
CA ARG A 101 9.49 -33.64 -9.05
C ARG A 101 9.31 -32.27 -9.66
N GLY A 102 10.00 -31.26 -9.14
CA GLY A 102 9.91 -29.90 -9.63
C GLY A 102 10.50 -28.93 -8.62
N VAL A 103 10.64 -27.68 -9.06
CA VAL A 103 11.06 -26.54 -8.25
C VAL A 103 9.90 -25.55 -8.25
N ILE A 104 9.47 -25.11 -7.07
CA ILE A 104 8.41 -24.11 -6.91
C ILE A 104 9.07 -22.82 -6.44
N PHE A 105 8.85 -21.73 -7.18
CA PHE A 105 9.28 -20.40 -6.79
C PHE A 105 8.10 -19.63 -6.19
N ALA A 106 8.22 -19.28 -4.91
CA ALA A 106 7.29 -18.41 -4.19
C ALA A 106 8.07 -17.25 -3.53
N SER A 107 9.00 -16.66 -4.29
CA SER A 107 10.03 -15.74 -3.80
C SER A 107 9.59 -14.27 -3.70
N GLY A 108 8.29 -13.98 -3.81
CA GLY A 108 7.77 -12.61 -3.84
C GLY A 108 8.13 -11.84 -5.12
N GLY A 109 7.92 -10.53 -5.07
CA GLY A 109 8.12 -9.60 -6.17
C GLY A 109 9.49 -8.94 -6.21
N PHE A 110 9.54 -7.73 -6.81
CA PHE A 110 10.75 -6.96 -7.07
C PHE A 110 10.70 -5.51 -6.55
N LEU A 111 9.77 -5.17 -5.64
CA LEU A 111 9.55 -3.80 -5.18
C LEU A 111 10.81 -3.10 -4.63
N HIS A 112 11.68 -3.85 -3.94
CA HIS A 112 12.89 -3.33 -3.31
C HIS A 112 14.14 -3.45 -4.18
N ASN A 113 14.02 -4.01 -5.38
CA ASN A 113 15.01 -3.83 -6.43
C ASN A 113 14.70 -2.54 -7.20
N GLU A 114 15.29 -1.42 -6.75
CA GLU A 114 15.03 -0.09 -7.32
C GLU A 114 15.21 -0.03 -8.83
N ARG A 115 16.19 -0.77 -9.36
CA ARG A 115 16.44 -0.80 -10.80
C ARG A 115 15.32 -1.52 -11.54
N MET A 116 14.90 -2.69 -11.09
CA MET A 116 13.77 -3.42 -11.69
C MET A 116 12.46 -2.64 -11.54
N ALA A 117 12.22 -2.03 -10.36
CA ALA A 117 11.06 -1.19 -10.14
C ALA A 117 11.02 -0.04 -11.17
N LEU A 118 12.15 0.65 -11.39
CA LEU A 118 12.24 1.72 -12.38
C LEU A 118 12.10 1.23 -13.83
N ASP A 119 12.66 0.07 -14.16
CA ASP A 119 12.65 -0.47 -15.53
C ASP A 119 11.25 -1.01 -15.92
N TYR A 120 10.48 -1.56 -14.98
CA TYR A 120 9.21 -2.21 -15.26
C TYR A 120 7.96 -1.41 -14.87
N LEU A 121 7.97 -0.73 -13.72
CA LEU A 121 6.77 -0.06 -13.20
C LEU A 121 6.51 1.28 -13.91
N LYS A 122 5.26 1.73 -13.83
CA LYS A 122 4.76 2.92 -14.53
C LYS A 122 5.50 4.23 -14.18
N GLY A 123 6.17 4.28 -13.02
CA GLY A 123 6.97 5.42 -12.61
C GLY A 123 7.77 5.15 -11.34
N PRO A 124 8.44 6.17 -10.79
CA PRO A 124 9.20 6.02 -9.55
C PRO A 124 8.29 5.60 -8.40
N VAL A 125 8.60 4.48 -7.77
CA VAL A 125 7.96 4.02 -6.52
C VAL A 125 8.91 4.33 -5.38
N LEU A 126 8.42 4.96 -4.32
CA LEU A 126 9.27 5.42 -3.22
C LEU A 126 9.57 4.31 -2.21
N GLY A 127 8.68 3.32 -2.08
CA GLY A 127 8.83 2.20 -1.15
C GLY A 127 7.55 1.43 -0.95
N GLY A 128 7.45 0.68 0.15
CA GLY A 128 6.24 -0.04 0.49
C GLY A 128 6.42 -1.18 1.49
N ALA A 129 5.33 -1.91 1.73
CA ALA A 129 5.21 -2.91 2.79
C ALA A 129 5.77 -4.29 2.42
N ALA A 130 6.27 -4.49 1.19
CA ALA A 130 6.86 -5.76 0.79
C ALA A 130 8.04 -6.13 1.71
N SER A 131 8.29 -7.44 1.83
CA SER A 131 9.50 -7.96 2.45
C SER A 131 10.72 -7.21 1.93
N PRO A 132 11.66 -6.75 2.77
CA PRO A 132 12.85 -6.03 2.30
C PRO A 132 13.72 -6.86 1.33
N PHE A 133 13.49 -8.17 1.25
CA PHE A 133 14.15 -9.10 0.33
C PHE A 133 13.40 -9.34 -0.99
N ALA A 134 12.31 -8.62 -1.27
CA ALA A 134 11.57 -8.68 -2.54
C ALA A 134 12.37 -7.99 -3.66
N GLU A 135 13.44 -8.66 -4.11
CA GLU A 135 14.43 -8.16 -5.06
C GLU A 135 14.26 -8.71 -6.49
N GLY A 136 13.21 -9.48 -6.76
CA GLY A 136 12.93 -10.03 -8.09
C GLY A 136 13.76 -11.26 -8.46
N ASP A 137 14.14 -12.08 -7.48
CA ASP A 137 15.01 -13.25 -7.69
C ASP A 137 14.49 -14.17 -8.80
N PHE A 138 13.20 -14.53 -8.75
CA PHE A 138 12.63 -15.42 -9.77
C PHE A 138 12.37 -14.73 -11.11
N VAL A 139 12.21 -13.40 -11.16
CA VAL A 139 12.16 -12.67 -12.44
C VAL A 139 13.48 -12.88 -13.19
N ARG A 140 14.61 -12.72 -12.49
CA ARG A 140 15.94 -12.94 -13.08
C ARG A 140 16.14 -14.41 -13.46
N VAL A 141 15.94 -15.34 -12.52
CA VAL A 141 16.15 -16.78 -12.75
C VAL A 141 15.24 -17.32 -13.86
N GLY A 142 13.97 -16.90 -13.90
CA GLY A 142 13.02 -17.27 -14.94
C GLY A 142 13.43 -16.75 -16.31
N THR A 143 13.85 -15.48 -16.40
CA THR A 143 14.30 -14.87 -17.66
C THR A 143 15.52 -15.62 -18.24
N GLU A 144 16.46 -16.04 -17.40
CA GLU A 144 17.65 -16.80 -17.83
C GLU A 144 17.31 -18.14 -18.51
N VAL A 145 16.15 -18.73 -18.20
CA VAL A 145 15.67 -19.97 -18.81
C VAL A 145 14.55 -19.77 -19.82
N GLY A 146 14.30 -18.53 -20.23
CA GLY A 146 13.34 -18.20 -21.28
C GLY A 146 11.89 -18.15 -20.84
N ALA A 147 11.62 -18.02 -19.53
CA ALA A 147 10.26 -17.83 -19.04
C ALA A 147 9.65 -16.54 -19.60
N GLN A 148 8.39 -16.61 -20.00
CA GLN A 148 7.61 -15.44 -20.39
C GLN A 148 7.34 -14.58 -19.16
N LEU A 149 7.44 -13.26 -19.29
CA LEU A 149 7.06 -12.32 -18.24
C LEU A 149 5.69 -11.70 -18.54
N GLY A 150 4.85 -11.60 -17.52
CA GLY A 150 3.53 -11.01 -17.60
C GLY A 150 3.31 -9.97 -16.51
N ASN A 151 2.45 -8.98 -16.80
CA ASN A 151 1.95 -8.02 -15.82
C ASN A 151 3.05 -7.19 -15.10
N MET A 152 4.25 -7.07 -15.70
CA MET A 152 5.43 -6.44 -15.09
C MET A 152 5.22 -4.97 -14.72
N ALA A 153 4.34 -4.26 -15.42
CA ALA A 153 4.05 -2.84 -15.17
C ALA A 153 3.11 -2.58 -13.98
N HIS A 154 2.72 -3.63 -13.25
CA HIS A 154 1.71 -3.51 -12.20
C HIS A 154 2.22 -3.98 -10.83
N ALA A 155 1.69 -3.32 -9.81
CA ALA A 155 1.87 -3.68 -8.42
C ALA A 155 0.51 -3.73 -7.71
N TRP A 156 0.52 -4.19 -6.46
CA TRP A 156 -0.54 -3.91 -5.50
C TRP A 156 -0.28 -2.51 -4.95
N TRP A 157 -0.71 -1.48 -5.68
CA TRP A 157 -0.36 -0.10 -5.41
C TRP A 157 -0.89 0.36 -4.06
N ASP A 158 -0.16 1.24 -3.40
CA ASP A 158 -0.61 1.92 -2.19
C ASP A 158 0.07 3.30 -2.10
N GLN A 159 -0.17 4.03 -1.01
CA GLN A 159 0.50 5.27 -0.68
C GLN A 159 1.37 5.08 0.55
N VAL A 160 2.55 5.71 0.55
CA VAL A 160 3.48 5.71 1.68
C VAL A 160 3.75 7.13 2.14
N VAL A 161 3.99 7.31 3.44
CA VAL A 161 4.50 8.58 3.96
C VAL A 161 5.92 8.78 3.43
N VAL A 162 6.14 9.85 2.66
CA VAL A 162 7.39 10.07 1.91
C VAL A 162 8.60 10.07 2.84
N GLU A 163 8.53 10.76 3.98
CA GLU A 163 9.70 10.83 4.86
C GLU A 163 10.03 9.50 5.53
N MET A 164 9.03 8.63 5.72
CA MET A 164 9.27 7.27 6.21
C MET A 164 9.94 6.42 5.13
N ALA A 165 9.50 6.55 3.87
CA ALA A 165 10.09 5.85 2.73
C ALA A 165 11.53 6.29 2.46
N VAL A 166 11.85 7.58 2.67
CA VAL A 166 13.22 8.11 2.56
C VAL A 166 14.14 7.54 3.63
N LEU A 167 13.63 7.31 4.85
CA LEU A 167 14.42 6.67 5.92
C LEU A 167 14.62 5.17 5.65
N ASN A 168 13.59 4.50 5.16
CA ASN A 168 13.63 3.09 4.79
C ASN A 168 12.58 2.78 3.72
N ARG A 169 13.03 2.32 2.56
CA ARG A 169 12.18 1.93 1.43
C ARG A 169 11.19 0.81 1.81
N SER A 170 11.59 -0.10 2.71
CA SER A 170 10.68 -1.08 3.33
C SER A 170 9.96 -0.40 4.50
N THR A 171 8.85 0.25 4.16
CA THR A 171 8.03 0.98 5.12
C THR A 171 7.15 -0.01 5.87
N ARG A 172 7.21 0.00 7.21
CA ARG A 172 6.32 -0.81 8.06
C ARG A 172 4.86 -0.32 8.11
N GLY A 173 4.55 0.81 7.47
CA GLY A 173 3.22 1.40 7.45
C GLY A 173 2.92 2.05 6.11
N ASP A 174 1.92 1.49 5.43
CA ASP A 174 1.27 1.99 4.24
C ASP A 174 -0.07 2.64 4.60
N VAL A 175 -0.62 3.46 3.72
CA VAL A 175 -1.90 4.14 3.95
C VAL A 175 -3.02 3.34 3.29
N TYR A 176 -3.27 2.14 3.80
CA TYR A 176 -4.25 1.18 3.25
C TYR A 176 -5.69 1.72 3.21
N ALA A 177 -6.14 2.34 4.30
CA ALA A 177 -7.42 3.03 4.39
C ALA A 177 -7.19 4.33 5.17
N PRO A 178 -7.31 5.52 4.55
CA PRO A 178 -7.02 6.76 5.24
C PRO A 178 -7.97 6.96 6.42
N PHE A 179 -7.43 7.13 7.61
CA PHE A 179 -8.22 7.44 8.80
C PHE A 179 -8.95 8.77 8.65
N GLY A 180 -10.19 8.86 9.11
CA GLY A 180 -10.88 10.14 9.27
C GLY A 180 -11.93 10.51 8.25
N ASP A 181 -12.99 11.13 8.72
CA ASP A 181 -14.04 11.76 7.91
C ASP A 181 -13.73 13.24 7.60
N SER A 182 -13.00 13.91 8.50
CA SER A 182 -12.50 15.29 8.37
C SER A 182 -11.07 15.34 7.83
N MET A 183 -10.89 14.86 6.60
CA MET A 183 -9.60 14.88 5.89
C MET A 183 -9.79 14.90 4.38
N ILE A 184 -8.82 15.47 3.67
CA ILE A 184 -8.73 15.46 2.20
C ILE A 184 -7.30 15.14 1.75
N MET A 185 -7.14 14.74 0.50
CA MET A 185 -5.84 14.64 -0.16
C MET A 185 -5.79 15.59 -1.33
N VAL A 186 -4.81 16.51 -1.33
CA VAL A 186 -4.61 17.47 -2.42
C VAL A 186 -3.27 17.26 -3.10
N ASN A 187 -3.16 17.61 -4.38
CA ASN A 187 -1.88 17.63 -5.09
C ASN A 187 -1.11 18.93 -4.79
N LYS A 188 0.05 19.13 -5.43
CA LYS A 188 0.89 20.32 -5.23
C LYS A 188 0.26 21.66 -5.66
N TYR A 189 -0.91 21.62 -6.30
CA TYR A 189 -1.71 22.79 -6.68
C TYR A 189 -2.82 23.09 -5.68
N GLY A 190 -2.93 22.34 -4.58
CA GLY A 190 -3.97 22.52 -3.56
C GLY A 190 -5.32 21.93 -3.95
N ARG A 191 -5.39 21.15 -5.04
CA ARG A 191 -6.63 20.56 -5.56
C ARG A 191 -6.75 19.09 -5.16
N ARG A 192 -7.95 18.65 -4.81
CA ARG A 192 -8.25 17.20 -4.72
C ARG A 192 -8.06 16.55 -6.10
N ALA A 193 -7.64 15.29 -6.09
CA ALA A 193 -7.39 14.52 -7.32
C ALA A 193 -8.09 13.15 -7.33
N LEU A 194 -8.63 12.71 -6.20
CA LEU A 194 -9.19 11.37 -6.03
C LEU A 194 -10.22 11.32 -4.90
N ASN A 195 -11.00 10.24 -4.88
CA ASN A 195 -11.79 9.85 -3.71
C ASN A 195 -10.85 9.27 -2.63
N GLU A 196 -10.69 9.96 -1.51
CA GLU A 196 -9.77 9.54 -0.45
C GLU A 196 -10.17 8.23 0.23
N LYS A 197 -11.41 7.77 0.05
CA LYS A 197 -11.91 6.50 0.62
C LYS A 197 -11.86 5.34 -0.37
N ALA A 198 -11.49 5.59 -1.63
CA ALA A 198 -11.32 4.53 -2.62
C ALA A 198 -10.28 3.47 -2.18
N PRO A 199 -10.39 2.23 -2.70
CA PRO A 199 -9.41 1.19 -2.44
C PRO A 199 -7.96 1.66 -2.67
N TYR A 200 -7.04 1.26 -1.80
CA TYR A 200 -5.62 1.66 -1.84
C TYR A 200 -4.97 1.45 -3.21
N ASN A 201 -5.29 0.33 -3.89
CA ASN A 201 -4.77 0.04 -5.22
C ASN A 201 -5.13 1.11 -6.25
N GLU A 202 -6.30 1.74 -6.14
CA GLU A 202 -6.69 2.82 -7.05
C GLU A 202 -6.04 4.13 -6.65
N ARG A 203 -6.05 4.47 -5.36
CA ARG A 203 -5.36 5.67 -4.85
C ARG A 203 -3.88 5.69 -5.21
N GLY A 204 -3.20 4.55 -5.08
CA GLY A 204 -1.79 4.41 -5.45
C GLY A 204 -1.54 4.63 -6.95
N GLN A 205 -2.50 4.31 -7.82
CA GLN A 205 -2.36 4.52 -9.27
C GLN A 205 -2.46 5.99 -9.69
N PHE A 206 -3.22 6.81 -8.96
CA PHE A 206 -3.40 8.24 -9.26
C PHE A 206 -2.08 9.03 -9.24
N HIS A 207 -1.06 8.56 -8.50
CA HIS A 207 0.28 9.16 -8.50
C HIS A 207 0.96 9.16 -9.87
N PHE A 208 0.53 8.29 -10.79
CA PHE A 208 1.13 8.11 -12.10
C PHE A 208 0.26 8.65 -13.25
N GLU A 209 -0.65 9.59 -12.95
CA GLU A 209 -1.36 10.35 -13.98
C GLU A 209 -0.43 11.39 -14.58
N TRP A 210 -0.25 11.35 -15.90
CA TRP A 210 0.62 12.27 -16.63
C TRP A 210 -0.19 13.44 -17.19
N ASP A 211 0.20 14.66 -16.83
CA ASP A 211 -0.30 15.86 -17.47
C ASP A 211 0.60 16.23 -18.65
N ALA A 212 0.09 16.12 -19.88
CA ALA A 212 0.86 16.39 -21.08
C ALA A 212 1.10 17.87 -21.35
N TYR A 213 0.29 18.77 -20.78
CA TYR A 213 0.46 20.21 -20.93
C TYR A 213 1.54 20.72 -19.98
N LEU A 214 1.52 20.26 -18.72
CA LEU A 214 2.51 20.62 -17.70
C LEU A 214 3.81 19.82 -17.87
N GLY A 215 3.75 18.64 -18.51
CA GLY A 215 4.90 17.78 -18.73
C GLY A 215 5.39 17.11 -17.44
N GLU A 216 4.47 16.70 -16.57
CA GLU A 216 4.78 16.16 -15.25
C GLU A 216 3.68 15.25 -14.70
N TYR A 217 3.96 14.65 -13.54
CA TYR A 217 2.99 13.92 -12.72
C TYR A 217 2.45 14.85 -11.62
N PRO A 218 1.33 15.58 -11.83
CA PRO A 218 0.84 16.57 -10.87
C PRO A 218 0.53 15.95 -9.50
N ASN A 219 0.14 14.67 -9.49
CA ASN A 219 -0.27 13.92 -8.32
C ASN A 219 0.86 13.04 -7.75
N PHE A 220 2.11 13.17 -8.24
CA PHE A 220 3.22 12.35 -7.76
C PHE A 220 3.39 12.43 -6.24
N LEU A 221 3.22 13.63 -5.68
CA LEU A 221 3.03 13.83 -4.25
C LEU A 221 1.60 14.27 -3.98
N MET A 222 1.02 13.68 -2.94
CA MET A 222 -0.28 14.07 -2.40
C MET A 222 -0.08 14.52 -0.96
N PHE A 223 -0.79 15.57 -0.56
CA PHE A 223 -0.75 16.16 0.77
C PHE A 223 -2.05 15.77 1.47
N MET A 224 -1.94 14.82 2.39
CA MET A 224 -3.08 14.41 3.22
C MET A 224 -3.22 15.42 4.35
N ILE A 225 -4.33 16.15 4.38
CA ILE A 225 -4.60 17.25 5.32
C ILE A 225 -5.79 16.88 6.20
N TRP A 226 -5.67 17.14 7.51
CA TRP A 226 -6.74 16.92 8.49
C TRP A 226 -6.70 17.97 9.61
N ASP A 227 -7.76 18.00 10.43
CA ASP A 227 -7.90 18.91 11.56
C ASP A 227 -7.66 18.24 12.93
N GLU A 228 -7.67 19.06 13.97
CA GLU A 228 -7.54 18.63 15.37
C GLU A 228 -8.57 17.56 15.77
N ALA A 229 -9.79 17.62 15.23
CA ALA A 229 -10.84 16.68 15.62
C ALA A 229 -10.48 15.24 15.25
N LEU A 230 -9.74 15.04 14.15
CA LEU A 230 -9.25 13.71 13.79
C LEU A 230 -8.16 13.21 14.73
N VAL A 231 -7.25 14.10 15.16
CA VAL A 231 -6.21 13.78 16.15
C VAL A 231 -6.83 13.39 17.49
N GLN A 232 -7.89 14.09 17.90
CA GLN A 232 -8.62 13.85 19.15
C GLN A 232 -9.60 12.66 19.09
N SER A 233 -9.73 11.99 17.94
CA SER A 233 -10.63 10.84 17.82
C SER A 233 -10.22 9.71 18.76
N PRO A 234 -11.13 9.16 19.60
CA PRO A 234 -10.83 8.07 20.52
C PRO A 234 -10.79 6.69 19.85
N VAL A 235 -11.00 6.61 18.53
CA VAL A 235 -11.06 5.33 17.80
C VAL A 235 -9.66 4.78 17.61
N GLU A 236 -9.35 3.70 18.33
CA GLU A 236 -8.08 2.96 18.19
C GLU A 236 -8.19 1.88 17.13
N THR A 237 -7.34 1.97 16.11
CA THR A 237 -7.33 1.04 14.96
C THR A 237 -5.99 1.10 14.25
N MET A 238 -5.55 -0.01 13.67
CA MET A 238 -4.33 -0.04 12.84
C MET A 238 -4.42 0.90 11.63
N PHE A 239 -5.64 1.17 11.15
CA PHE A 239 -5.90 2.09 10.04
C PHE A 239 -5.75 3.57 10.42
N ARG A 240 -5.41 3.89 11.68
CA ARG A 240 -5.11 5.28 12.07
C ARG A 240 -3.88 5.82 11.36
N TRP A 241 -2.91 4.98 11.05
CA TRP A 241 -1.69 5.41 10.36
C TRP A 241 -2.04 6.18 9.07
N PRO A 242 -1.47 7.37 8.83
CA PRO A 242 -0.36 8.01 9.54
C PRO A 242 -0.76 8.97 10.69
N VAL A 243 -2.03 9.08 11.04
CA VAL A 243 -2.53 9.90 12.15
C VAL A 243 -2.23 9.22 13.49
N PRO A 244 -1.44 9.83 14.40
CA PRO A 244 -1.06 9.20 15.66
C PRO A 244 -2.26 9.06 16.61
N ALA A 245 -2.34 7.93 17.30
CA ALA A 245 -3.28 7.69 18.40
C ALA A 245 -2.80 8.33 19.72
N ASP A 246 -1.50 8.32 19.96
CA ASP A 246 -0.89 8.69 21.24
C ASP A 246 -0.69 10.20 21.43
N HIS A 247 -1.22 11.02 20.51
CA HIS A 247 -1.06 12.48 20.45
C HIS A 247 0.39 12.97 20.49
N ARG A 248 1.37 12.08 20.27
CA ARG A 248 2.78 12.47 20.25
C ARG A 248 3.13 13.00 18.88
N GLU A 249 3.93 14.05 18.86
CA GLU A 249 4.48 14.60 17.63
C GLU A 249 5.20 13.52 16.81
N ARG A 250 5.06 13.62 15.49
CA ARG A 250 5.72 12.75 14.52
C ARG A 250 6.51 13.63 13.59
N HIS A 251 7.77 13.27 13.34
CA HIS A 251 8.66 14.05 12.50
C HIS A 251 8.14 14.20 11.05
N TYR A 252 7.25 13.33 10.59
CA TYR A 252 6.64 13.33 9.26
C TYR A 252 5.30 14.08 9.17
N ILE A 253 4.86 14.69 10.27
CA ILE A 253 3.62 15.49 10.31
C ILE A 253 4.02 16.96 10.46
N VAL A 254 3.52 17.78 9.55
CA VAL A 254 3.52 19.23 9.68
C VAL A 254 2.26 19.65 10.44
N LYS A 255 2.41 20.53 11.42
CA LYS A 255 1.32 21.15 12.17
C LYS A 255 1.43 22.67 12.07
N ALA A 256 0.33 23.35 11.78
CA ALA A 256 0.28 24.81 11.71
C ALA A 256 -1.12 25.36 12.05
N ASP A 257 -1.19 26.57 12.59
CA ASP A 257 -2.46 27.20 12.97
C ASP A 257 -3.22 27.79 11.78
N THR A 258 -2.50 28.09 10.69
CA THR A 258 -3.04 28.68 9.45
C THR A 258 -2.63 27.87 8.23
N LEU A 259 -3.37 27.99 7.12
CA LEU A 259 -3.00 27.35 5.85
C LEU A 259 -1.74 27.98 5.25
N GLU A 260 -1.53 29.26 5.49
CA GLU A 260 -0.33 30.01 5.10
C GLU A 260 0.92 29.44 5.80
N ASP A 261 0.87 29.26 7.12
CA ASP A 261 1.97 28.67 7.88
C ASP A 261 2.19 27.20 7.53
N LEU A 262 1.11 26.46 7.24
CA LEU A 262 1.18 25.09 6.76
C LEU A 262 1.96 25.00 5.44
N ALA A 263 1.64 25.87 4.47
CA ALA A 263 2.33 25.91 3.18
C ALA A 263 3.82 26.26 3.33
N VAL A 264 4.17 27.23 4.19
CA VAL A 264 5.57 27.59 4.47
C VAL A 264 6.37 26.40 5.01
N GLU A 265 5.82 25.63 5.94
CA GLU A 265 6.53 24.46 6.47
C GLU A 265 6.55 23.29 5.47
N LEU A 266 5.50 23.11 4.67
CA LEU A 266 5.50 22.14 3.57
C LEU A 266 6.57 22.46 2.51
N ASP A 267 6.75 23.73 2.12
CA ASP A 267 7.82 24.11 1.19
C ASP A 267 9.21 23.81 1.76
N ARG A 268 9.48 24.16 3.02
CA ARG A 268 10.72 23.77 3.71
C ARG A 268 10.90 22.26 3.75
N ARG A 269 9.81 21.51 3.87
CA ARG A 269 9.85 20.04 3.86
C ARG A 269 10.20 19.50 2.49
N LEU A 270 9.57 20.02 1.44
CA LEU A 270 9.84 19.65 0.04
C LEU A 270 11.27 19.98 -0.38
N GLU A 271 11.84 21.08 0.11
CA GLU A 271 13.26 21.41 -0.08
C GLU A 271 14.18 20.31 0.49
N ARG A 272 13.91 19.85 1.72
CA ARG A 272 14.67 18.76 2.36
C ARG A 272 14.51 17.42 1.62
N LEU A 273 13.37 17.20 0.98
CA LEU A 273 13.04 15.97 0.27
C LEU A 273 13.39 16.01 -1.23
N ALA A 274 13.92 17.12 -1.74
CA ALA A 274 14.05 17.37 -3.18
C ALA A 274 14.81 16.29 -3.95
N SER A 275 15.85 15.67 -3.34
CA SER A 275 16.62 14.60 -3.97
C SER A 275 15.84 13.29 -4.16
N HIS A 276 14.72 13.11 -3.47
CA HIS A 276 13.88 11.91 -3.51
C HIS A 276 12.55 12.15 -4.23
N THR A 277 12.14 13.41 -4.39
CA THR A 277 10.81 13.79 -4.91
C THR A 277 10.87 14.48 -6.27
N GLY A 278 12.01 14.42 -6.97
CA GLY A 278 12.18 15.07 -8.26
C GLY A 278 12.16 16.61 -8.17
N GLY A 279 12.43 17.17 -7.00
CA GLY A 279 12.41 18.62 -6.79
C GLY A 279 11.02 19.24 -6.76
N ALA A 280 9.98 18.48 -6.37
CA ALA A 280 8.60 18.99 -6.24
C ALA A 280 8.53 20.26 -5.36
N ARG A 281 7.62 21.18 -5.72
CA ARG A 281 7.34 22.45 -5.03
C ARG A 281 5.84 22.70 -5.02
N LEU A 282 5.34 23.41 -4.02
CA LEU A 282 3.96 23.89 -4.06
C LEU A 282 3.82 24.95 -5.15
N ASP A 283 2.64 25.01 -5.76
CA ASP A 283 2.28 26.08 -6.68
C ASP A 283 2.12 27.41 -5.94
N ALA A 284 2.35 28.53 -6.63
CA ALA A 284 2.21 29.87 -6.05
C ALA A 284 0.78 30.12 -5.52
N ASP A 285 -0.23 29.52 -6.17
CA ASP A 285 -1.63 29.64 -5.78
C ASP A 285 -2.10 28.50 -4.86
N PHE A 286 -1.19 27.69 -4.29
CA PHE A 286 -1.55 26.53 -3.47
C PHE A 286 -2.51 26.88 -2.32
N VAL A 287 -2.21 27.93 -1.54
CA VAL A 287 -3.02 28.33 -0.38
C VAL A 287 -4.43 28.80 -0.77
N PRO A 288 -4.62 29.77 -1.69
CA PRO A 288 -5.97 30.16 -2.10
C PRO A 288 -6.76 28.99 -2.71
N VAL A 289 -6.13 28.14 -3.53
CA VAL A 289 -6.81 26.97 -4.11
C VAL A 289 -7.17 25.92 -3.06
N LEU A 290 -6.31 25.68 -2.07
CA LEU A 290 -6.58 24.77 -0.96
C LEU A 290 -7.76 25.29 -0.12
N ARG A 291 -7.84 26.60 0.13
CA ARG A 291 -8.96 27.21 0.85
C ARG A 291 -10.29 26.94 0.14
N ASP A 292 -10.34 27.19 -1.17
CA ASP A 292 -11.52 26.91 -1.99
C ASP A 292 -11.88 25.42 -1.98
N THR A 293 -10.86 24.56 -2.01
CA THR A 293 -11.02 23.10 -1.96
C THR A 293 -11.61 22.64 -0.63
N ILE A 294 -11.13 23.16 0.50
CA ILE A 294 -11.68 22.87 1.84
C ILE A 294 -13.11 23.39 1.94
N GLU A 295 -13.39 24.60 1.47
CA GLU A 295 -14.76 25.15 1.48
C GLU A 295 -15.72 24.30 0.66
N GLN A 296 -15.28 23.81 -0.51
CA GLN A 296 -16.08 22.95 -1.37
C GLN A 296 -16.31 21.57 -0.74
N PHE A 297 -15.28 20.95 -0.18
CA PHE A 297 -15.41 19.69 0.57
C PHE A 297 -16.36 19.84 1.76
N ASN A 298 -16.26 20.96 2.49
CA ASN A 298 -17.15 21.24 3.61
C ASN A 298 -18.62 21.41 3.20
N ARG A 299 -18.89 21.92 1.99
CA ARG A 299 -20.26 21.91 1.44
C ARG A 299 -20.71 20.47 1.17
N TYR A 300 -19.89 19.65 0.51
CA TYR A 300 -20.20 18.24 0.24
C TYR A 300 -20.44 17.43 1.51
N ALA A 301 -19.65 17.66 2.55
CA ALA A 301 -19.79 17.00 3.85
C ALA A 301 -21.10 17.38 4.56
N ARG A 302 -21.58 18.62 4.42
CA ARG A 302 -22.88 19.06 4.97
C ARG A 302 -24.05 18.51 4.16
N ASP A 303 -23.92 18.49 2.83
CA ASP A 303 -24.95 18.00 1.92
C ASP A 303 -25.04 16.45 1.93
N GLY A 304 -24.02 15.80 2.45
CA GLY A 304 -23.91 14.35 2.52
C GLY A 304 -23.58 13.69 1.17
N LYS A 305 -23.02 14.45 0.22
CA LYS A 305 -22.71 13.98 -1.12
C LYS A 305 -21.50 14.69 -1.70
N ASP A 306 -20.57 13.92 -2.25
CA ASP A 306 -19.41 14.41 -3.00
C ASP A 306 -19.63 14.19 -4.51
N PRO A 307 -20.20 15.16 -5.25
CA PRO A 307 -20.42 15.05 -6.68
C PRO A 307 -19.11 15.12 -7.50
N GLU A 308 -17.98 15.46 -6.87
CA GLU A 308 -16.71 15.60 -7.57
C GLU A 308 -15.99 14.25 -7.69
N PHE A 309 -15.94 13.48 -6.60
CA PHE A 309 -15.24 12.19 -6.57
C PHE A 309 -16.08 11.02 -6.07
N HIS A 310 -17.37 11.21 -5.81
CA HIS A 310 -18.27 10.14 -5.37
C HIS A 310 -17.85 9.47 -4.04
N ARG A 311 -17.18 10.23 -3.15
CA ARG A 311 -16.78 9.77 -1.82
C ARG A 311 -18.00 9.40 -0.98
N GLY A 312 -17.97 8.18 -0.45
CA GLY A 312 -19.04 7.56 0.32
C GLY A 312 -20.17 6.97 -0.52
N GLU A 313 -19.97 6.70 -1.82
CA GLU A 313 -21.02 6.08 -2.65
C GLU A 313 -20.87 4.56 -2.78
N THR A 314 -19.77 3.96 -2.30
CA THR A 314 -19.54 2.50 -2.40
C THR A 314 -19.57 1.76 -1.05
N PRO A 315 -19.98 0.48 -1.01
CA PRO A 315 -20.04 -0.29 0.25
C PRO A 315 -18.70 -0.40 0.99
N ILE A 316 -17.61 -0.56 0.25
CA ILE A 316 -16.27 -0.72 0.83
C ILE A 316 -15.82 0.53 1.59
N GLU A 317 -16.19 1.71 1.10
CA GLU A 317 -15.85 2.98 1.73
C GLU A 317 -16.51 3.11 3.10
N HIS A 318 -17.74 2.64 3.25
CA HIS A 318 -18.45 2.63 4.54
C HIS A 318 -17.98 1.54 5.50
N ALA A 319 -17.43 0.44 4.98
CA ALA A 319 -16.88 -0.64 5.78
C ALA A 319 -15.58 -0.21 6.49
N TRP A 320 -14.74 0.60 5.82
CA TRP A 320 -13.50 1.15 6.39
C TRP A 320 -13.61 2.58 6.90
N ALA A 321 -14.79 3.19 6.79
CA ALA A 321 -15.06 4.49 7.35
C ALA A 321 -14.95 4.47 8.89
N MET A 322 -13.91 5.12 9.39
CA MET A 322 -13.69 5.35 10.82
C MET A 322 -12.96 6.68 11.04
N PRO A 323 -13.36 7.49 12.05
CA PRO A 323 -14.51 7.30 12.94
C PRO A 323 -15.84 7.56 12.21
N LYS A 324 -16.97 7.12 12.80
CA LYS A 324 -18.33 7.46 12.35
C LYS A 324 -18.95 8.45 13.33
N ARG A 325 -18.88 9.75 13.05
CA ARG A 325 -19.44 10.78 13.94
C ARG A 325 -20.98 10.77 13.88
N PRO A 326 -21.68 10.84 15.03
CA PRO A 326 -23.14 10.76 15.06
C PRO A 326 -23.86 11.88 14.29
N ASP A 327 -23.25 13.04 14.18
CA ASP A 327 -23.78 14.26 13.54
C ASP A 327 -23.32 14.44 12.09
N ALA A 328 -22.52 13.52 11.55
CA ALA A 328 -22.11 13.56 10.15
C ALA A 328 -23.27 13.18 9.22
N ALA A 329 -23.41 13.90 8.10
CA ALA A 329 -24.40 13.57 7.08
C ALA A 329 -24.10 12.24 6.38
N THR A 330 -22.82 11.86 6.28
CA THR A 330 -22.36 10.53 5.87
C THR A 330 -21.33 9.99 6.85
N GLY A 331 -21.12 8.67 6.86
CA GLY A 331 -20.04 8.08 7.66
C GLY A 331 -18.62 8.36 7.14
N THR A 332 -18.46 9.01 5.98
CA THR A 332 -17.18 9.16 5.28
C THR A 332 -16.68 10.60 5.18
N MET A 333 -17.52 11.58 5.47
CA MET A 333 -17.22 13.01 5.34
C MET A 333 -17.75 13.81 6.53
N TYR A 334 -16.90 14.68 7.05
CA TYR A 334 -17.27 15.67 8.06
C TYR A 334 -16.56 16.99 7.74
N PRO A 335 -17.19 18.17 7.93
CA PRO A 335 -16.53 19.43 7.62
C PRO A 335 -15.22 19.63 8.40
N ILE A 336 -14.16 19.97 7.69
CA ILE A 336 -12.87 20.39 8.24
C ILE A 336 -13.04 21.74 8.94
N ALA A 337 -12.45 21.85 10.14
CA ALA A 337 -12.48 23.08 10.93
C ALA A 337 -12.00 24.31 10.10
N GLY A 338 -12.66 25.45 10.28
CA GLY A 338 -12.29 26.70 9.59
C GLY A 338 -11.08 27.40 10.20
N GLU A 339 -10.68 27.00 11.40
CA GLU A 339 -9.49 27.45 12.11
C GLU A 339 -8.67 26.24 12.51
N GLY A 340 -7.35 26.41 12.54
CA GLY A 340 -6.42 25.34 12.89
C GLY A 340 -6.46 24.93 14.37
N PRO A 341 -5.55 24.02 14.77
CA PRO A 341 -4.41 23.58 13.97
C PRO A 341 -4.81 22.63 12.84
N TYR A 342 -4.15 22.82 11.69
CA TYR A 342 -4.14 21.90 10.56
C TYR A 342 -2.92 21.01 10.64
N TYR A 343 -3.09 19.79 10.17
CA TYR A 343 -2.06 18.77 10.12
C TYR A 343 -1.91 18.27 8.69
N CYS A 344 -0.67 17.97 8.30
CA CYS A 344 -0.40 17.41 6.98
C CYS A 344 0.73 16.38 7.05
N CYS A 345 0.60 15.30 6.26
CA CYS A 345 1.75 14.49 5.86
C CYS A 345 1.83 14.42 4.33
N ILE A 346 3.03 14.14 3.82
CA ILE A 346 3.28 14.00 2.39
C ILE A 346 3.20 12.52 2.04
N LEU A 347 2.31 12.18 1.13
CA LEU A 347 2.12 10.85 0.58
C LEU A 347 2.74 10.75 -0.82
N GLY A 348 3.34 9.61 -1.11
CA GLY A 348 3.88 9.30 -2.43
C GLY A 348 3.57 7.87 -2.86
N PRO A 349 3.89 7.50 -4.11
CA PRO A 349 3.58 6.19 -4.65
C PRO A 349 4.35 5.10 -3.92
N GLY A 350 3.61 4.10 -3.42
CA GLY A 350 4.13 2.88 -2.84
C GLY A 350 3.43 1.63 -3.37
N ALA A 351 3.76 0.48 -2.80
CA ALA A 351 3.07 -0.77 -3.09
C ALA A 351 3.19 -1.80 -1.95
N LEU A 352 2.25 -2.74 -1.88
CA LEU A 352 2.34 -3.89 -0.98
C LEU A 352 3.37 -4.91 -1.48
N ASP A 353 3.43 -5.14 -2.78
CA ASP A 353 4.50 -5.75 -3.57
C ASP A 353 4.14 -5.61 -5.06
N THR A 354 5.01 -6.03 -5.95
CA THR A 354 4.72 -6.14 -7.40
C THR A 354 3.87 -7.37 -7.70
N LYS A 355 3.06 -7.30 -8.76
CA LYS A 355 2.20 -8.42 -9.21
C LYS A 355 2.49 -8.87 -10.64
N GLY A 356 3.66 -8.51 -11.14
CA GLY A 356 4.23 -9.01 -12.38
C GLY A 356 5.33 -10.03 -12.11
N GLY A 357 5.50 -10.95 -13.04
CA GLY A 357 6.52 -12.01 -12.94
C GLY A 357 6.38 -13.03 -14.05
N PRO A 358 7.06 -14.19 -13.93
CA PRO A 358 6.92 -15.29 -14.86
C PRO A 358 5.46 -15.74 -15.03
N VAL A 359 5.02 -15.90 -16.28
CA VAL A 359 3.67 -16.34 -16.61
C VAL A 359 3.49 -17.79 -16.21
N THR A 360 2.35 -18.12 -15.62
CA THR A 360 1.98 -19.48 -15.30
C THR A 360 0.67 -19.89 -15.93
N ASP A 361 0.51 -21.19 -16.13
CA ASP A 361 -0.79 -21.80 -16.47
C ASP A 361 -1.64 -22.10 -15.23
N GLU A 362 -2.81 -22.70 -15.44
CA GLU A 362 -3.76 -23.09 -14.39
C GLU A 362 -3.22 -24.14 -13.39
N HIS A 363 -2.07 -24.75 -13.71
CA HIS A 363 -1.37 -25.71 -12.86
C HIS A 363 -0.11 -25.12 -12.21
N ALA A 364 0.06 -23.80 -12.27
CA ALA A 364 1.21 -23.06 -11.76
C ALA A 364 2.55 -23.45 -12.42
N ARG A 365 2.53 -24.04 -13.63
CA ARG A 365 3.74 -24.29 -14.41
C ARG A 365 4.13 -23.02 -15.15
N VAL A 366 5.43 -22.72 -15.18
CA VAL A 366 6.01 -21.56 -15.87
C VAL A 366 5.96 -21.78 -17.38
N LEU A 367 5.61 -20.74 -18.15
CA LEU A 367 5.43 -20.79 -19.61
C LEU A 367 6.53 -20.09 -20.43
#